data_AF-A0A1U7HDB2-F1
#
_entry.id   AF-A0A1U7HDB2-F1
#
_cell.length_a   1.000
_cell.length_b   1.000
_cell.length_c   1.000
_cell.angle_alpha   90.00
_cell.angle_beta   90.00
_cell.angle_gamma   90.00
#
_symmetry.space_group_name_H-M   'P 1'
#
loop_
_entity.id
_entity.type
_entity.pdbx_description
1 polymer ?
#
loop_
_entity_poly.entity_id
_entity_poly.type
_entity_poly.pdbx_seq_one_letter_code
_entity_poly.pdbx_strand_id
1 'polypeptide(L)'
;MLCRIYYFTYREINQRQQTELILEQEHDFTSAVLNTSGALVLVTDTQGKIVRFNQACEKLTGYVFSEVRGKNFWNLVISPEDITQVIALFRQVQTEFPQQCESYWITKNGDRRF
;
A
#
# COMPACT_ATOMS: atom_id res chain seq x y z
N MET A 1 15.44 44.95 13.93
CA MET A 1 15.23 44.24 12.64
C MET A 1 15.64 42.77 12.73
N LEU A 2 16.85 42.46 13.20
CA LEU A 2 17.39 41.09 13.32
C LEU A 2 16.59 40.14 14.23
N CYS A 3 16.16 40.55 15.43
CA CYS A 3 15.34 39.69 16.30
C CYS A 3 14.02 39.26 15.66
N ARG A 4 13.43 40.10 14.80
CA ARG A 4 12.15 39.81 14.14
C ARG A 4 12.34 38.78 13.02
N ILE A 5 13.45 38.87 12.28
CA ILE A 5 13.83 37.90 11.25
C ILE A 5 14.24 36.57 11.91
N TYR A 6 15.01 36.60 13.00
CA TYR A 6 15.38 35.42 13.77
C TYR A 6 14.15 34.70 14.35
N TYR A 7 13.20 35.44 14.94
CA TYR A 7 11.96 34.85 15.46
C TYR A 7 11.10 34.23 14.35
N PHE A 8 10.99 34.89 13.19
CA PHE A 8 10.19 34.38 12.08
C PHE A 8 10.79 33.09 11.50
N THR A 9 12.11 33.09 11.25
CA THR A 9 12.84 31.90 10.75
C THR A 9 12.82 30.75 11.76
N TYR A 10 13.02 31.02 13.05
CA TYR A 10 12.91 30.01 14.11
C TYR A 10 11.50 29.38 14.16
N ARG A 11 10.46 30.21 14.03
CA ARG A 11 9.07 29.74 14.02
C ARG A 11 8.77 28.88 12.79
N GLU A 12 9.22 29.30 11.61
CA GLU A 12 9.02 28.57 10.36
C GLU A 12 9.70 27.19 10.38
N ILE A 13 10.94 27.12 10.86
CA ILE A 13 11.69 25.86 11.01
C ILE A 13 10.97 24.92 11.99
N ASN A 14 10.55 25.41 13.15
CA ASN A 14 9.83 24.60 14.14
C ASN A 14 8.48 24.09 13.59
N GLN A 15 7.72 24.94 12.89
CA GLN A 15 6.47 24.50 12.28
C GLN A 15 6.70 23.39 11.26
N ARG A 16 7.70 23.55 10.38
CA ARG A 16 8.03 22.52 9.39
C ARG A 16 8.44 21.20 10.05
N GLN A 17 9.32 21.25 11.04
CA GLN A 17 9.78 20.07 11.78
C GLN A 17 8.62 19.36 12.49
N GLN A 18 7.68 20.11 13.08
CA GLN A 18 6.50 19.51 13.70
C GLN A 18 5.58 18.84 12.67
N THR A 19 5.37 19.47 11.51
CA THR A 19 4.60 18.84 10.42
C THR A 19 5.27 17.57 9.91
N GLU A 20 6.58 17.59 9.68
CA GLU A 20 7.34 16.41 9.26
C GLU A 20 7.25 15.28 10.30
N LEU A 21 7.39 15.59 11.60
CA LEU A 21 7.27 14.62 12.68
C LEU A 21 5.87 14.00 12.78
N ILE A 22 4.81 14.81 12.65
CA ILE A 22 3.42 14.32 12.68
C ILE A 22 3.17 13.37 11.50
N LEU A 23 3.64 13.75 10.30
CA LEU A 23 3.51 12.91 9.10
C LEU A 23 4.26 11.58 9.25
N GLU A 24 5.46 11.61 9.84
CA GLU A 24 6.25 10.41 10.13
C GLU A 24 5.54 9.50 11.13
N GLN A 25 5.04 10.06 12.23
CA GLN A 25 4.28 9.31 13.24
C GLN A 25 2.99 8.68 12.67
N GLU A 26 2.26 9.40 11.82
CA GLU A 26 1.04 8.90 11.19
C GLU A 26 1.35 7.77 10.20
N HIS A 27 2.45 7.92 9.43
CA HIS A 27 2.94 6.88 8.53
C HIS A 27 3.35 5.61 9.28
N ASP A 28 4.07 5.78 10.40
CA ASP A 28 4.55 4.68 11.23
C ASP A 28 3.40 3.95 11.92
N PHE A 29 2.43 4.70 12.45
CA PHE A 29 1.22 4.13 13.04
C PHE A 29 0.43 3.32 12.01
N THR A 30 0.17 3.89 10.83
CA THR A 30 -0.54 3.20 9.73
C THR A 30 0.21 1.92 9.34
N SER A 31 1.54 2.01 9.20
CA SER A 31 2.37 0.86 8.86
C SER A 31 2.34 -0.21 9.95
N ALA A 32 2.40 0.18 11.22
CA ALA A 32 2.33 -0.73 12.35
C ALA A 32 0.98 -1.45 12.40
N VAL A 33 -0.13 -0.74 12.22
CA VAL A 33 -1.48 -1.33 12.19
C VAL A 33 -1.61 -2.33 11.04
N LEU A 34 -1.19 -1.95 9.82
CA LEU A 34 -1.26 -2.84 8.66
C LEU A 34 -0.35 -4.06 8.79
N ASN A 35 0.82 -3.94 9.42
CA ASN A 35 1.79 -5.04 9.56
C ASN A 35 1.49 -5.97 10.74
N THR A 36 0.79 -5.47 11.77
CA THR A 36 0.31 -6.30 12.90
C THR A 36 -0.98 -7.04 12.55
N SER A 37 -1.74 -6.55 11.58
CA SER A 37 -2.86 -7.26 10.97
C SER A 37 -2.38 -8.60 10.38
N GLY A 38 -2.98 -9.71 10.83
CA GLY A 38 -2.83 -11.01 10.18
C GLY A 38 -3.55 -11.11 8.83
N ALA A 39 -4.35 -10.11 8.46
CA ALA A 39 -5.03 -10.05 7.17
C ALA A 39 -4.08 -9.57 6.07
N LEU A 40 -4.29 -10.10 4.86
CA LEU A 40 -3.61 -9.66 3.65
C LEU A 40 -4.13 -8.29 3.26
N VAL A 41 -3.25 -7.29 3.22
CA VAL A 41 -3.59 -5.94 2.79
C VAL A 41 -2.69 -5.51 1.63
N LEU A 42 -3.31 -5.24 0.50
CA LEU A 42 -2.69 -4.71 -0.71
C LEU A 42 -3.49 -3.49 -1.16
N VAL A 43 -2.77 -2.41 -1.48
CA VAL A 43 -3.38 -1.17 -1.99
C VAL A 43 -2.79 -0.90 -3.37
N THR A 44 -3.64 -0.49 -4.29
CA THR A 44 -3.24 -0.15 -5.65
C THR A 44 -3.63 1.27 -6.04
N ASP A 45 -2.99 1.82 -7.06
CA ASP A 45 -3.52 2.97 -7.79
C ASP A 45 -4.72 2.59 -8.67
N THR A 46 -5.28 3.56 -9.40
CA THR A 46 -6.42 3.36 -10.31
C THR A 46 -6.09 2.52 -11.54
N GLN A 47 -4.81 2.22 -11.79
CA GLN A 47 -4.35 1.32 -12.85
C GLN A 47 -4.03 -0.07 -12.30
N GLY A 48 -4.27 -0.33 -11.01
CA GLY A 48 -3.99 -1.60 -10.34
C GLY A 48 -2.51 -1.81 -10.00
N LYS A 49 -1.68 -0.77 -10.03
CA LYS A 49 -0.27 -0.86 -9.62
C LYS A 49 -0.15 -0.82 -8.11
N ILE A 50 0.65 -1.71 -7.53
CA ILE A 50 0.79 -1.85 -6.09
C ILE A 50 1.49 -0.61 -5.50
N VAL A 51 0.82 0.06 -4.56
CA VAL A 51 1.34 1.19 -3.78
C VAL A 51 1.57 0.84 -2.30
N ARG A 52 0.92 -0.20 -1.78
CA ARG A 52 1.21 -0.82 -0.47
C ARG A 52 1.03 -2.33 -0.52
N PHE A 53 1.85 -3.02 0.24
CA PHE A 53 1.85 -4.47 0.41
C PHE A 53 2.32 -4.77 1.82
N ASN A 54 1.42 -5.22 2.70
CA ASN A 54 1.76 -5.40 4.11
C ASN A 54 2.61 -6.66 4.35
N GLN A 55 3.17 -6.78 5.56
CA GLN A 55 4.01 -7.91 5.93
C GLN A 55 3.30 -9.26 5.83
N ALA A 56 1.97 -9.32 6.02
CA ALA A 56 1.21 -10.55 5.84
C ALA A 56 1.26 -11.04 4.39
N CYS A 57 1.09 -10.13 3.42
CA CYS A 57 1.25 -10.43 2.01
C CYS A 57 2.67 -10.90 1.67
N GLU A 58 3.71 -10.28 2.25
CA GLU A 58 5.09 -10.71 2.04
C GLU A 58 5.32 -12.15 2.53
N LYS A 59 4.83 -12.47 3.74
CA LYS A 59 4.93 -13.81 4.33
C LYS A 59 4.19 -14.86 3.52
N LEU A 60 2.98 -14.54 3.03
CA LEU A 60 2.16 -15.47 2.27
C LEU A 60 2.75 -15.74 0.88
N THR A 61 3.13 -14.66 0.18
CA THR A 61 3.51 -14.74 -1.24
C THR A 61 4.99 -14.99 -1.47
N GLY A 62 5.84 -14.66 -0.48
CA GLY A 62 7.30 -14.71 -0.61
C GLY A 62 7.92 -13.53 -1.37
N TYR A 63 7.11 -12.54 -1.75
CA TYR A 63 7.60 -11.28 -2.33
C TYR A 63 7.88 -10.24 -1.25
N VAL A 64 8.91 -9.43 -1.42
CA VAL A 64 9.07 -8.20 -0.63
C VAL A 64 8.49 -7.00 -1.39
N PHE A 65 8.01 -5.98 -0.67
CA PHE A 65 7.35 -4.82 -1.27
C PHE A 65 8.21 -4.14 -2.35
N SER A 66 9.53 -4.04 -2.15
CA SER A 66 10.45 -3.46 -3.12
C SER A 66 10.47 -4.19 -4.46
N GLU A 67 10.16 -5.49 -4.50
CA GLU A 67 10.09 -6.28 -5.75
C GLU A 67 8.79 -6.05 -6.51
N VAL A 68 7.71 -5.70 -5.81
CA VAL A 68 6.34 -5.65 -6.37
C VAL A 68 5.80 -4.24 -6.55
N ARG A 69 6.42 -3.25 -5.92
CA ARG A 69 6.02 -1.84 -5.99
C ARG A 69 5.91 -1.38 -7.45
N GLY A 70 4.77 -0.78 -7.80
CA GLY A 70 4.50 -0.25 -9.13
C GLY A 70 4.14 -1.29 -10.20
N LYS A 71 4.18 -2.59 -9.88
CA LYS A 71 3.71 -3.66 -10.76
C LYS A 71 2.21 -3.88 -10.57
N ASN A 72 1.54 -4.39 -11.60
CA ASN A 72 0.14 -4.78 -11.51
C ASN A 72 -0.04 -6.02 -10.64
N PHE A 73 -0.94 -5.98 -9.66
CA PHE A 73 -1.11 -7.09 -8.70
C PHE A 73 -1.57 -8.39 -9.36
N TRP A 74 -2.44 -8.31 -10.36
CA TRP A 74 -2.92 -9.49 -11.08
C TRP A 74 -1.84 -10.23 -11.88
N ASN A 75 -0.72 -9.58 -12.21
CA ASN A 75 0.41 -10.26 -12.84
C ASN A 75 1.30 -11.03 -11.83
N LEU A 76 1.04 -10.87 -10.53
CA LEU A 76 1.89 -11.39 -9.46
C LEU A 76 1.19 -12.44 -8.63
N VAL A 77 -0.04 -12.15 -8.19
CA VAL A 77 -0.76 -12.98 -7.22
C VAL A 77 -2.01 -13.63 -7.78
N ILE A 78 -2.39 -13.37 -9.04
CA ILE A 78 -3.58 -13.97 -9.66
C ILE A 78 -3.15 -15.03 -10.68
N SER A 79 -3.91 -16.12 -10.76
CA SER A 79 -3.70 -17.17 -11.77
C SER A 79 -3.81 -16.60 -13.18
N PRO A 80 -2.93 -16.98 -14.13
CA PRO A 80 -2.97 -16.48 -15.51
C PRO A 80 -4.34 -16.60 -16.20
N GLU A 81 -5.08 -17.66 -15.86
CA GLU A 81 -6.43 -17.96 -16.39
C GLU A 81 -7.49 -16.95 -15.91
N ASP A 82 -7.28 -16.33 -14.75
CA ASP A 82 -8.25 -15.45 -14.08
C ASP A 82 -7.95 -13.96 -14.31
N ILE A 83 -6.76 -13.61 -14.83
CA ILE A 83 -6.31 -12.22 -14.98
C ILE A 83 -7.32 -11.37 -15.76
N THR A 84 -7.86 -11.88 -16.87
CA THR A 84 -8.82 -11.14 -17.70
C THR A 84 -10.09 -10.80 -16.93
N GLN A 85 -10.61 -11.75 -16.13
CA GLN A 85 -11.81 -11.55 -15.32
C GLN A 85 -11.56 -10.56 -14.20
N VAL A 86 -10.41 -10.67 -13.52
CA VAL A 86 -10.02 -9.76 -12.44
C VAL A 86 -9.83 -8.32 -12.96
N ILE A 87 -9.23 -8.13 -14.14
CA ILE A 87 -9.10 -6.79 -14.74
C ILE A 87 -10.47 -6.19 -15.04
N ALA A 88 -11.40 -6.98 -15.59
CA ALA A 88 -12.75 -6.51 -15.90
C ALA A 88 -13.49 -6.11 -14.61
N LEU A 89 -13.44 -6.97 -13.58
CA LEU A 89 -14.02 -6.69 -12.28
C LEU A 89 -13.41 -5.42 -11.66
N PHE A 90 -12.07 -5.33 -11.62
CA PHE A 90 -11.37 -4.17 -11.06
C PHE A 90 -11.80 -2.85 -11.71
N ARG A 91 -12.03 -2.84 -13.03
CA ARG A 91 -12.53 -1.64 -13.74
C ARG A 91 -13.96 -1.29 -13.36
N GLN A 92 -14.83 -2.28 -13.16
CA GLN A 92 -16.22 -2.07 -12.77
C GLN A 92 -16.34 -1.61 -11.30
N VAL A 93 -15.47 -2.09 -10.42
CA VAL A 93 -15.51 -1.78 -8.98
C VAL A 93 -15.04 -0.36 -8.65
N GLN A 94 -14.39 0.34 -9.58
CA GLN A 94 -14.06 1.76 -9.39
C GLN A 94 -15.29 2.65 -9.19
N THR A 95 -16.49 2.16 -9.54
CA THR A 95 -17.75 2.90 -9.37
C THR A 95 -18.64 2.38 -8.24
N GLU A 96 -18.43 1.17 -7.73
CA GLU A 96 -19.27 0.52 -6.71
C GLU A 96 -18.40 -0.10 -5.60
N PHE A 97 -18.44 0.48 -4.40
CA PHE A 97 -17.65 0.06 -3.23
C PHE A 97 -18.54 -0.03 -1.98
N PRO A 98 -18.32 -1.00 -1.05
CA PRO A 98 -17.32 -2.07 -1.10
C PRO A 98 -17.82 -3.34 -1.82
N GLN A 99 -16.90 -4.05 -2.49
CA GLN A 99 -17.13 -5.43 -2.96
C GLN A 99 -16.39 -6.44 -2.07
N GLN A 100 -17.03 -7.59 -1.86
CA GLN A 100 -16.43 -8.74 -1.18
C GLN A 100 -16.25 -9.87 -2.19
N CYS A 101 -15.04 -10.41 -2.26
CA CYS A 101 -14.74 -11.61 -3.03
C CYS A 101 -13.72 -12.45 -2.26
N GLU A 102 -13.87 -13.77 -2.36
CA GLU A 102 -12.89 -14.73 -1.89
C GLU A 102 -12.11 -15.22 -3.11
N SER A 103 -10.77 -15.15 -3.06
CA SER A 103 -9.93 -15.49 -4.20
C SER A 103 -8.66 -16.16 -3.73
N TYR A 104 -8.15 -17.09 -4.55
CA TYR A 104 -6.86 -17.72 -4.32
C TYR A 104 -5.74 -16.82 -4.83
N TRP A 105 -4.64 -16.76 -4.07
CA TRP A 105 -3.41 -16.09 -4.46
C TRP A 105 -2.34 -17.09 -4.88
N ILE A 106 -1.57 -16.72 -5.91
CA ILE A 106 -0.38 -17.44 -6.37
C ILE A 106 0.86 -16.85 -5.69
N THR A 107 1.67 -17.70 -5.07
CA THR A 107 2.95 -17.29 -4.48
C THR A 107 4.05 -17.20 -5.53
N LYS A 108 5.20 -16.60 -5.17
CA LYS A 108 6.39 -16.55 -6.02
C LYS A 108 6.87 -17.92 -6.51
N ASN A 109 6.60 -18.96 -5.72
CA ASN A 109 7.00 -20.34 -6.04
C ASN A 109 5.91 -21.11 -6.83
N GLY A 110 4.78 -20.48 -7.13
CA GLY A 110 3.67 -21.06 -7.89
C GLY A 110 2.62 -21.78 -7.04
N ASP A 111 2.75 -21.79 -5.71
CA ASP A 111 1.76 -22.41 -4.83
C ASP A 111 0.47 -21.59 -4.80
N ARG A 112 -0.69 -22.28 -4.74
CA ARG A 112 -1.99 -21.66 -4.50
C ARG A 112 -2.26 -21.55 -3.00
N ARG A 113 -2.64 -20.36 -2.53
CA ARG A 113 -3.04 -20.08 -1.15
C ARG A 113 -4.43 -19.43 -1.14
N PHE A 114 -5.26 -19.83 -0.20
CA PHE A 114 -6.55 -19.20 0.08
C PHE A 114 -6.35 -18.10 1.13
#